data_AF-T1XCP1-F1
#
_entry.id   AF-T1XCP1-F1
#
_cell.length_a   1.000
_cell.length_b   1.000
_cell.length_c   1.000
_cell.angle_alpha   90.00
_cell.angle_beta   90.00
_cell.angle_gamma   90.00
#
_symmetry.space_group_name_H-M   'P 1'
#
loop_
_entity.id
_entity.type
_entity.pdbx_description
1 polymer ?
#
loop_
_entity_poly.entity_id
_entity_poly.type
_entity_poly.pdbx_seq_one_letter_code
_entity_poly.pdbx_strand_id
1 'polypeptide(L)'
;MFKWLRRLRALPPIPEAAWRATLERYAFLGALPVAAQQRLRTLAAEFLRDKEFHGTQGFVITDEVALAIAAQAVLPVLNLKGGLDWYDDFVGIVVHPSEVVARRKIIDEAQVVHEYDEVVSGEAMDRGPVMLSWQDVLASSITSAGGYNVVIHEFAHKIDMRAGDADGCPPLPAGFAGKRSARESRAAWLAVLQPAYEDFREKTILAERFGAEPPWLDDYGATSISEFFAVACEAYFVNRPNFARDFPAVLVLFDAFFRPERA
;
A
#
# COMPACT_ATOMS: atom_id res chain seq x y z
N MET A 1 17.97 13.83 -10.96
CA MET A 1 18.64 14.13 -12.25
C MET A 1 18.96 12.88 -13.11
N PHE A 2 18.72 11.63 -12.64
CA PHE A 2 19.02 10.39 -13.38
C PHE A 2 17.79 9.63 -13.96
N LYS A 3 16.55 10.13 -13.79
CA LYS A 3 15.33 9.45 -14.27
C LYS A 3 15.34 9.18 -15.78
N TRP A 4 15.83 10.12 -16.59
CA TRP A 4 15.88 9.95 -18.04
C TRP A 4 16.86 8.84 -18.46
N LEU A 5 18.00 8.71 -17.78
CA LEU A 5 18.98 7.64 -18.00
C LEU A 5 18.44 6.26 -17.63
N ARG A 6 17.59 6.15 -16.60
CA ARG A 6 16.91 4.90 -16.25
C ARG A 6 15.91 4.46 -17.33
N ARG A 7 15.14 5.41 -17.89
CA ARG A 7 14.19 5.14 -18.98
C ARG A 7 14.86 4.69 -20.29
N LEU A 8 16.16 4.90 -20.45
CA LEU A 8 16.95 4.37 -21.57
C LEU A 8 17.30 2.88 -21.42
N ARG A 9 17.21 2.31 -20.21
CA ARG A 9 17.41 0.86 -20.01
C ARG A 9 16.17 0.12 -20.51
N ALA A 10 16.41 -0.98 -21.24
CA ALA A 10 15.36 -1.87 -21.68
C ALA A 10 14.59 -2.43 -20.47
N LEU A 11 13.28 -2.65 -20.65
CA LEU A 11 12.48 -3.32 -19.63
C LEU A 11 12.92 -4.79 -19.52
N PRO A 12 13.09 -5.31 -18.29
CA PRO A 12 13.33 -6.73 -18.11
C PRO A 12 12.15 -7.52 -18.69
N PRO A 13 12.40 -8.59 -19.45
CA PRO A 13 11.32 -9.45 -19.91
C PRO A 13 10.71 -10.16 -18.71
N ILE A 14 9.37 -10.13 -18.61
CA ILE A 14 8.63 -10.97 -17.67
C ILE A 14 8.15 -12.18 -18.47
N PRO A 15 8.64 -13.42 -18.23
CA PRO A 15 8.18 -14.60 -18.95
C PRO A 15 6.67 -14.84 -18.75
N GLU A 16 5.98 -15.28 -19.80
CA GLU A 16 4.52 -15.53 -19.75
C GLU A 16 4.14 -16.54 -18.65
N ALA A 17 4.93 -17.61 -18.50
CA ALA A 17 4.69 -18.62 -17.47
C ALA A 17 4.81 -18.05 -16.06
N ALA A 18 5.84 -17.24 -15.80
CA ALA A 18 6.02 -16.57 -14.51
C ALA A 18 4.87 -15.59 -14.23
N TRP A 19 4.46 -14.81 -15.24
CA TRP A 19 3.33 -13.89 -15.10
C TRP A 19 2.02 -14.60 -14.75
N ARG A 20 1.70 -15.70 -15.45
CA ARG A 20 0.50 -16.51 -15.15
C ARG A 20 0.54 -17.09 -13.75
N ALA A 21 1.68 -17.65 -13.33
CA ALA A 21 1.85 -18.18 -11.98
C ALA A 21 1.64 -17.09 -10.91
N THR A 22 2.12 -15.85 -11.16
CA THR A 22 1.86 -14.71 -10.26
C THR A 22 0.37 -14.37 -10.19
N LEU A 23 -0.35 -14.33 -11.31
CA LEU A 23 -1.79 -14.03 -11.33
C LEU A 23 -2.64 -15.15 -10.68
N GLU A 24 -2.23 -16.40 -10.85
CA GLU A 24 -2.87 -17.55 -10.20
C GLU A 24 -2.66 -17.55 -8.69
N ARG A 25 -1.43 -17.22 -8.25
CA ARG A 25 -1.13 -17.10 -6.82
C ARG A 25 -1.86 -15.94 -6.17
N TYR A 26 -1.81 -14.76 -6.77
CA TYR A 26 -2.46 -13.56 -6.25
C TYR A 26 -3.76 -13.31 -6.99
N ALA A 27 -4.81 -14.05 -6.60
CA ALA A 27 -6.10 -14.09 -7.30
C ALA A 27 -6.74 -12.70 -7.51
N PHE A 28 -6.51 -11.74 -6.61
CA PHE A 28 -6.97 -10.36 -6.78
C PHE A 28 -6.34 -9.64 -7.99
N LEU A 29 -5.11 -10.01 -8.38
CA LEU A 29 -4.48 -9.56 -9.63
C LEU A 29 -5.10 -10.28 -10.83
N GLY A 30 -5.33 -11.60 -10.71
CA GLY A 30 -5.97 -12.41 -11.74
C GLY A 30 -7.43 -12.00 -12.04
N ALA A 31 -8.13 -11.41 -11.07
CA ALA A 31 -9.49 -10.90 -11.21
C ALA A 31 -9.57 -9.58 -12.02
N LEU A 32 -8.45 -8.92 -12.29
CA LEU A 32 -8.43 -7.70 -13.09
C LEU A 32 -8.83 -8.00 -14.55
N PRO A 33 -9.47 -7.05 -15.27
CA PRO A 33 -9.68 -7.18 -16.71
C PRO A 33 -8.37 -7.39 -17.47
N VAL A 34 -8.39 -8.15 -18.57
CA VAL A 34 -7.19 -8.49 -19.36
C VAL A 34 -6.35 -7.26 -19.74
N ALA A 35 -7.00 -6.16 -20.15
CA ALA A 35 -6.30 -4.92 -20.48
C ALA A 35 -5.58 -4.30 -19.25
N ALA A 36 -6.16 -4.42 -18.05
CA ALA A 36 -5.54 -3.97 -16.82
C ALA A 36 -4.37 -4.89 -16.42
N GLN A 37 -4.48 -6.20 -16.61
CA GLN A 37 -3.38 -7.14 -16.37
C GLN A 37 -2.17 -6.85 -17.29
N GLN A 38 -2.40 -6.51 -18.55
CA GLN A 38 -1.33 -6.13 -19.49
C GLN A 38 -0.63 -4.83 -19.07
N ARG A 39 -1.40 -3.82 -18.64
CA ARG A 39 -0.83 -2.59 -18.08
C ARG A 39 -0.04 -2.86 -16.80
N LEU A 40 -0.60 -3.67 -15.89
CA LEU A 40 0.04 -4.08 -14.64
C LEU A 40 1.39 -4.77 -14.90
N ARG A 41 1.45 -5.70 -15.87
CA ARG A 41 2.71 -6.37 -16.26
C ARG A 41 3.75 -5.39 -16.78
N THR A 42 3.33 -4.42 -17.61
CA THR A 42 4.24 -3.39 -18.14
C THR A 42 4.78 -2.52 -17.00
N LEU A 43 3.90 -2.09 -16.09
CA LEU A 43 4.27 -1.27 -14.94
C LEU A 43 5.16 -2.02 -13.95
N ALA A 44 4.92 -3.33 -13.76
CA ALA A 44 5.78 -4.21 -12.97
C ALA A 44 7.19 -4.33 -13.59
N ALA A 45 7.29 -4.44 -14.93
CA ALA A 45 8.60 -4.47 -15.60
C ALA A 45 9.35 -3.14 -15.44
N GLU A 46 8.65 -2.01 -15.53
CA GLU A 46 9.23 -0.68 -15.24
C GLU A 46 9.72 -0.58 -13.80
N PHE A 47 8.93 -1.10 -12.85
CA PHE A 47 9.27 -1.12 -11.44
C PHE A 47 10.52 -1.97 -11.17
N LEU A 48 10.59 -3.17 -11.75
CA LEU A 48 11.76 -4.06 -11.66
C LEU A 48 13.03 -3.43 -12.26
N ARG A 49 12.90 -2.59 -13.28
CA ARG A 49 14.03 -1.84 -13.85
C ARG A 49 14.53 -0.74 -12.91
N ASP A 50 13.60 -0.08 -12.22
CA ASP A 50 13.87 1.17 -11.50
C ASP A 50 14.16 0.98 -10.00
N LYS A 51 13.87 -0.20 -9.46
CA LYS A 51 14.04 -0.55 -8.04
C LYS A 51 15.13 -1.60 -7.83
N GLU A 52 15.73 -1.57 -6.65
CA GLU A 52 16.80 -2.47 -6.25
C GLU A 52 16.32 -3.32 -5.07
N PHE A 53 16.40 -4.64 -5.21
CA PHE A 53 15.92 -5.59 -4.20
C PHE A 53 17.10 -6.20 -3.45
N HIS A 54 17.01 -6.24 -2.13
CA HIS A 54 18.04 -6.76 -1.25
C HIS A 54 17.43 -7.74 -0.26
N GLY A 55 17.93 -8.98 -0.23
CA GLY A 55 17.55 -9.94 0.79
C GLY A 55 18.45 -9.82 2.03
N THR A 56 17.88 -9.98 3.21
CA THR A 56 18.63 -9.98 4.48
C THR A 56 18.79 -11.40 5.02
N GLN A 57 19.73 -11.60 5.96
CA GLN A 57 19.92 -12.88 6.64
C GLN A 57 20.16 -14.08 5.67
N GLY A 58 20.79 -13.81 4.53
CA GLY A 58 21.04 -14.84 3.49
C GLY A 58 19.83 -15.17 2.61
N PHE A 59 18.70 -14.46 2.76
CA PHE A 59 17.56 -14.59 1.87
C PHE A 59 17.93 -14.17 0.45
N VAL A 60 17.66 -15.03 -0.54
CA VAL A 60 18.01 -14.79 -1.94
C VAL A 60 16.80 -14.21 -2.66
N ILE A 61 16.97 -13.03 -3.28
CA ILE A 61 15.95 -12.45 -4.17
C ILE A 61 15.98 -13.18 -5.51
N THR A 62 15.01 -14.06 -5.73
CA THR A 62 14.78 -14.70 -7.04
C THR A 62 13.90 -13.81 -7.92
N ASP A 63 13.85 -14.12 -9.22
CA ASP A 63 12.94 -13.44 -10.16
C ASP A 63 11.47 -13.58 -9.72
N GLU A 64 11.10 -14.71 -9.11
CA GLU A 64 9.76 -14.95 -8.57
C GLU A 64 9.45 -14.01 -7.39
N VAL A 65 10.39 -13.84 -6.46
CA VAL A 65 10.25 -12.92 -5.32
C VAL A 65 10.07 -11.49 -5.81
N ALA A 66 10.96 -11.03 -6.70
CA ALA A 66 10.93 -9.67 -7.22
C ALA A 66 9.63 -9.41 -8.00
N LEU A 67 9.21 -10.36 -8.85
CA LEU A 67 7.97 -10.23 -9.62
C LEU A 67 6.72 -10.22 -8.73
N ALA A 68 6.67 -11.07 -7.70
CA ALA A 68 5.56 -11.14 -6.76
C ALA A 68 5.37 -9.80 -6.02
N ILE A 69 6.46 -9.18 -5.56
CA ILE A 69 6.41 -7.86 -4.92
C ILE A 69 6.03 -6.78 -5.94
N ALA A 70 6.71 -6.75 -7.10
CA ALA A 70 6.47 -5.72 -8.11
C ALA A 70 5.02 -5.70 -8.62
N ALA A 71 4.43 -6.87 -8.87
CA ALA A 71 3.06 -6.96 -9.37
C ALA A 71 2.01 -6.43 -8.37
N GLN A 72 2.25 -6.59 -7.08
CA GLN A 72 1.37 -6.09 -6.01
C GLN A 72 1.61 -4.59 -5.76
N ALA A 73 2.88 -4.18 -5.65
CA ALA A 73 3.31 -2.80 -5.40
C ALA A 73 2.80 -1.81 -6.44
N VAL A 74 2.70 -2.23 -7.71
CA VAL A 74 2.26 -1.35 -8.80
C VAL A 74 0.75 -1.29 -8.98
N LEU A 75 -0.02 -2.13 -8.27
CA LEU A 75 -1.48 -2.14 -8.36
C LEU A 75 -2.10 -0.80 -7.90
N PRO A 76 -1.71 -0.19 -6.76
CA PRO A 76 -2.25 1.10 -6.32
C PRO A 76 -2.03 2.23 -7.31
N VAL A 77 -0.90 2.24 -8.01
CA VAL A 77 -0.52 3.30 -8.96
C VAL A 77 -0.96 3.02 -10.40
N LEU A 78 -1.64 1.89 -10.66
CA LEU A 78 -1.95 1.39 -12.01
C LEU A 78 -2.67 2.40 -12.91
N ASN A 79 -3.62 3.16 -12.35
CA ASN A 79 -4.38 4.18 -13.10
C ASN A 79 -4.13 5.59 -12.56
N LEU A 80 -3.16 5.77 -11.64
CA LEU A 80 -2.81 7.09 -11.15
C LEU A 80 -2.04 7.84 -12.22
N LYS A 81 -2.40 9.11 -12.42
CA LYS A 81 -1.58 10.01 -13.25
C LYS A 81 -0.19 10.10 -12.63
N GLY A 82 0.83 9.82 -13.43
CA GLY A 82 2.23 9.75 -13.00
C GLY A 82 2.75 8.33 -12.73
N GLY A 83 1.89 7.32 -12.56
CA GLY A 83 2.30 5.92 -12.39
C GLY A 83 3.38 5.75 -11.31
N LEU A 84 4.56 5.23 -11.69
CA LEU A 84 5.66 5.02 -10.76
C LEU A 84 6.31 6.30 -10.20
N ASP A 85 5.97 7.49 -10.70
CA ASP A 85 6.43 8.75 -10.11
C ASP A 85 5.85 8.98 -8.69
N TRP A 86 4.85 8.19 -8.27
CA TRP A 86 4.38 8.12 -6.89
C TRP A 86 5.36 7.40 -5.94
N TYR A 87 6.33 6.67 -6.49
CA TYR A 87 7.34 5.91 -5.75
C TYR A 87 8.75 6.43 -6.05
N ASP A 88 8.94 7.73 -6.28
CA ASP A 88 10.24 8.27 -6.71
C ASP A 88 11.18 8.72 -5.58
N ASP A 89 10.71 8.64 -4.33
CA ASP A 89 11.42 8.97 -3.10
C ASP A 89 12.36 7.84 -2.63
N PHE A 90 12.20 6.61 -3.14
CA PHE A 90 13.05 5.47 -2.78
C PHE A 90 13.53 4.65 -3.99
N VAL A 91 14.60 3.89 -3.77
CA VAL A 91 15.11 2.91 -4.75
C VAL A 91 15.15 1.50 -4.17
N GLY A 92 15.54 1.36 -2.91
CA GLY A 92 15.75 0.06 -2.27
C GLY A 92 14.47 -0.58 -1.73
N ILE A 93 14.36 -1.89 -1.90
CA ILE A 93 13.36 -2.77 -1.28
C ILE A 93 14.14 -3.86 -0.55
N VAL A 94 13.94 -3.96 0.76
CA VAL A 94 14.64 -4.90 1.62
C VAL A 94 13.68 -6.00 2.02
N VAL A 95 14.03 -7.25 1.74
CA VAL A 95 13.18 -8.41 2.00
C VAL A 95 13.82 -9.27 3.08
N HIS A 96 13.08 -9.48 4.16
CA HIS A 96 13.41 -10.38 5.24
C HIS A 96 12.71 -11.73 5.03
N PRO A 97 13.30 -12.86 5.47
CA PRO A 97 12.66 -14.16 5.34
C PRO A 97 11.35 -14.25 6.15
N SER A 98 11.28 -13.58 7.30
CA SER A 98 10.14 -13.50 8.21
C SER A 98 10.06 -12.10 8.84
N GLU A 99 9.04 -11.87 9.68
CA GLU A 99 8.89 -10.64 10.47
C GLU A 99 10.15 -10.30 11.27
N VAL A 100 10.35 -9.00 11.48
CA VAL A 100 11.50 -8.46 12.19
C VAL A 100 11.01 -7.60 13.34
N VAL A 101 11.67 -7.72 14.49
CA VAL A 101 11.45 -6.82 15.61
C VAL A 101 12.24 -5.52 15.37
N ALA A 102 11.55 -4.43 15.11
CA ALA A 102 12.13 -3.10 15.03
C ALA A 102 12.12 -2.43 16.41
N ARG A 103 13.28 -1.88 16.82
CA ARG A 103 13.38 -1.06 18.04
C ARG A 103 12.99 0.37 17.73
N ARG A 104 11.84 0.80 18.21
CA ARG A 104 11.34 2.17 18.08
C ARG A 104 11.84 3.02 19.25
N LYS A 105 12.13 4.29 18.98
CA LYS A 105 12.34 5.32 19.99
C LYS A 105 11.46 6.52 19.67
N ILE A 106 10.48 6.82 20.51
CA ILE A 106 9.63 8.00 20.37
C ILE A 106 9.95 8.96 21.52
N ILE A 107 10.10 10.25 21.21
CA ILE A 107 10.20 11.30 22.20
C ILE A 107 8.83 11.96 22.31
N ASP A 108 8.21 11.89 23.48
CA ASP A 108 6.90 12.52 23.69
C ASP A 108 6.98 14.04 23.88
N GLU A 109 5.83 14.71 23.98
CA GLU A 109 5.75 16.16 24.21
C GLU A 109 6.42 16.61 25.51
N ALA A 110 6.61 15.68 26.47
CA ALA A 110 7.32 15.90 27.72
C ALA A 110 8.84 15.61 27.62
N GLN A 111 9.35 15.33 26.42
CA GLN A 111 10.75 14.98 26.12
C GLN A 111 11.22 13.65 26.74
N VAL A 112 10.31 12.73 27.05
CA VAL A 112 10.63 11.38 27.52
C VAL A 112 10.86 10.46 26.33
N VAL A 113 11.98 9.72 26.34
CA VAL A 113 12.29 8.70 25.34
C VAL A 113 11.58 7.40 25.73
N HIS A 114 10.63 6.97 24.91
CA HIS A 114 9.99 5.66 24.98
C HIS A 114 10.67 4.73 23.99
N GLU A 115 11.28 3.65 24.48
CA GLU A 115 11.82 2.57 23.64
C GLU A 115 10.88 1.37 23.69
N TYR A 116 10.42 0.89 22.53
CA TYR A 116 9.61 -0.32 22.44
C TYR A 116 10.03 -1.17 21.23
N ASP A 117 9.82 -2.46 21.36
CA ASP A 117 10.02 -3.44 20.30
C ASP A 117 8.68 -3.60 19.55
N GLU A 118 8.67 -3.36 18.24
CA GLU A 118 7.52 -3.55 17.37
C GLU A 118 7.81 -4.70 16.40
N VAL A 119 6.90 -5.66 16.27
CA VAL A 119 7.01 -6.69 15.24
C VAL A 119 6.52 -6.08 13.93
N VAL A 120 7.40 -6.03 12.95
CA VAL A 120 7.20 -5.32 11.69
C VAL A 120 7.14 -6.34 10.56
N SER A 121 5.95 -6.52 9.99
CA SER A 121 5.73 -7.32 8.77
C SER A 121 6.15 -6.53 7.51
N GLY A 122 6.18 -5.20 7.59
CA GLY A 122 6.72 -4.27 6.59
C GLY A 122 6.93 -2.86 7.14
N GLU A 123 7.79 -2.07 6.50
CA GLU A 123 7.96 -0.65 6.87
C GLU A 123 8.36 0.22 5.67
N ALA A 124 7.62 1.30 5.46
CA ALA A 124 7.95 2.38 4.54
C ALA A 124 8.51 3.59 5.29
N MET A 125 9.79 3.89 5.09
CA MET A 125 10.45 5.08 5.68
C MET A 125 10.37 6.27 4.71
N ASP A 126 10.16 7.50 5.20
CA ASP A 126 10.29 8.71 4.34
C ASP A 126 11.69 8.76 3.70
N ARG A 127 11.75 8.79 2.36
CA ARG A 127 12.98 8.73 1.54
C ARG A 127 13.87 7.51 1.78
N GLY A 128 13.44 6.57 2.62
CA GLY A 128 14.15 5.33 2.93
C GLY A 128 13.60 4.13 2.15
N PRO A 129 14.25 2.95 2.28
CA PRO A 129 13.79 1.75 1.60
C PRO A 129 12.41 1.32 2.10
N VAL A 130 11.75 0.48 1.30
CA VAL A 130 10.59 -0.31 1.77
C VAL A 130 11.10 -1.63 2.31
N MET A 131 10.72 -1.99 3.53
CA MET A 131 11.04 -3.28 4.15
C MET A 131 9.82 -4.19 4.09
N LEU A 132 10.03 -5.47 3.78
CA LEU A 132 8.96 -6.47 3.66
C LEU A 132 9.41 -7.81 4.24
N SER A 133 8.49 -8.49 4.92
CA SER A 133 8.60 -9.91 5.26
C SER A 133 8.12 -10.78 4.09
N TRP A 134 8.98 -11.65 3.57
CA TRP A 134 8.61 -12.57 2.48
C TRP A 134 7.47 -13.51 2.88
N GLN A 135 7.42 -13.92 4.15
CA GLN A 135 6.32 -14.73 4.68
C GLN A 135 4.97 -14.02 4.51
N ASP A 136 4.91 -12.71 4.77
CA ASP A 136 3.67 -11.92 4.68
C ASP A 136 3.34 -11.53 3.23
N VAL A 137 4.36 -11.33 2.39
CA VAL A 137 4.20 -11.21 0.93
C VAL A 137 3.58 -12.48 0.35
N LEU A 138 3.94 -13.66 0.85
CA LEU A 138 3.32 -14.93 0.46
C LEU A 138 1.91 -15.08 1.05
N ALA A 139 1.72 -14.74 2.33
CA ALA A 139 0.43 -14.83 3.01
C ALA A 139 -0.66 -14.01 2.31
N SER A 140 -0.28 -12.87 1.72
CA SER A 140 -1.16 -12.00 0.90
C SER A 140 -1.90 -12.73 -0.25
N SER A 141 -1.45 -13.92 -0.65
CA SER A 141 -2.13 -14.77 -1.64
C SER A 141 -3.36 -15.51 -1.09
N ILE A 142 -3.42 -15.76 0.22
CA ILE A 142 -4.48 -16.53 0.88
C ILE A 142 -5.30 -15.71 1.86
N THR A 143 -4.80 -14.54 2.28
CA THR A 143 -5.50 -13.63 3.20
C THR A 143 -6.36 -12.59 2.48
N SER A 144 -6.49 -12.67 1.15
CA SER A 144 -7.30 -11.72 0.37
C SER A 144 -8.75 -11.65 0.85
N ALA A 145 -9.32 -12.74 1.37
CA ALA A 145 -10.66 -12.74 1.96
C ALA A 145 -10.74 -11.88 3.25
N GLY A 146 -9.65 -11.80 4.03
CA GLY A 146 -9.52 -10.93 5.19
C GLY A 146 -9.14 -9.48 4.86
N GLY A 147 -8.88 -9.18 3.59
CA GLY A 147 -8.52 -7.81 3.18
C GLY A 147 -7.05 -7.44 3.38
N TYR A 148 -6.20 -8.38 3.83
CA TYR A 148 -4.79 -8.13 4.14
C TYR A 148 -3.88 -8.27 2.91
N ASN A 149 -2.93 -7.34 2.77
CA ASN A 149 -1.84 -7.34 1.82
C ASN A 149 -0.70 -6.37 2.23
N VAL A 150 0.35 -6.90 2.87
CA VAL A 150 1.50 -6.10 3.34
C VAL A 150 2.19 -5.29 2.24
N VAL A 151 2.23 -5.78 1.00
CA VAL A 151 2.86 -5.02 -0.10
C VAL A 151 2.02 -3.80 -0.45
N ILE A 152 0.69 -3.94 -0.49
CA ILE A 152 -0.18 -2.79 -0.75
C ILE A 152 -0.13 -1.81 0.42
N HIS A 153 -0.05 -2.31 1.65
CA HIS A 153 0.09 -1.51 2.87
C HIS A 153 1.29 -0.56 2.80
N GLU A 154 2.52 -1.10 2.66
CA GLU A 154 3.73 -0.28 2.66
C GLU A 154 3.78 0.71 1.50
N PHE A 155 3.23 0.32 0.35
CA PHE A 155 3.20 1.19 -0.82
C PHE A 155 2.08 2.23 -0.76
N ALA A 156 1.02 2.00 0.02
CA ALA A 156 0.05 3.04 0.37
C ALA A 156 0.70 4.10 1.26
N HIS A 157 1.53 3.72 2.24
CA HIS A 157 2.32 4.67 3.03
C HIS A 157 3.26 5.51 2.17
N LYS A 158 3.90 4.93 1.15
CA LYS A 158 4.68 5.70 0.17
C LYS A 158 3.87 6.73 -0.61
N ILE A 159 2.60 6.41 -0.92
CA ILE A 159 1.68 7.34 -1.60
C ILE A 159 1.28 8.47 -0.65
N ASP A 160 1.00 8.16 0.63
CA ASP A 160 0.62 9.12 1.66
C ASP A 160 1.76 10.11 1.95
N MET A 161 2.96 9.59 2.25
CA MET A 161 4.15 10.37 2.60
C MET A 161 4.67 11.29 1.48
N ARG A 162 4.12 11.19 0.27
CA ARG A 162 4.49 12.09 -0.83
C ARG A 162 4.11 13.56 -0.54
N ALA A 163 3.18 13.81 0.38
CA ALA A 163 2.84 15.15 0.86
C ALA A 163 3.62 15.61 2.11
N GLY A 164 4.46 14.74 2.69
CA GLY A 164 5.12 14.98 3.98
C GLY A 164 4.98 13.77 4.90
N ASP A 165 4.65 14.00 6.17
CA ASP A 165 4.39 12.93 7.11
C ASP A 165 3.09 12.18 6.74
N ALA A 166 3.04 10.88 7.04
CA ALA A 166 1.85 10.07 6.81
C ALA A 166 0.69 10.58 7.69
N ASP A 167 -0.39 11.03 7.06
CA ASP A 167 -1.58 11.57 7.74
C ASP A 167 -2.90 11.01 7.20
N GLY A 168 -2.80 9.92 6.42
CA GLY A 168 -3.90 9.26 5.74
C GLY A 168 -4.43 10.05 4.53
N CYS A 169 -3.71 11.06 4.05
CA CYS A 169 -4.12 11.89 2.92
C CYS A 169 -2.98 12.11 1.92
N PRO A 170 -2.97 11.37 0.79
CA PRO A 170 -1.97 11.58 -0.23
C PRO A 170 -2.08 12.98 -0.86
N PRO A 171 -1.04 13.48 -1.55
CA PRO A 171 -1.08 14.79 -2.20
C PRO A 171 -2.19 14.84 -3.25
N LEU A 172 -3.18 15.71 -3.02
CA LEU A 172 -4.33 15.92 -3.91
C LEU A 172 -4.15 17.20 -4.75
N PRO A 173 -4.27 17.14 -6.08
CA PRO A 173 -4.20 18.33 -6.92
C PRO A 173 -5.46 19.19 -6.77
N ALA A 174 -5.34 20.48 -7.11
CA ALA A 174 -6.51 21.30 -7.38
C ALA A 174 -7.37 20.64 -8.46
N GLY A 175 -8.69 20.67 -8.29
CA GLY A 175 -9.65 19.97 -9.14
C GLY A 175 -10.09 18.60 -8.59
N PHE A 176 -9.34 17.99 -7.67
CA PHE A 176 -9.78 16.74 -7.03
C PHE A 176 -11.11 16.96 -6.30
N ALA A 177 -12.08 16.07 -6.55
CA ALA A 177 -13.47 16.18 -6.08
C ALA A 177 -14.14 17.55 -6.40
N GLY A 178 -13.77 18.16 -7.53
CA GLY A 178 -14.30 19.46 -7.97
C GLY A 178 -13.85 20.65 -7.11
N LYS A 179 -12.83 20.48 -6.26
CA LYS A 179 -12.36 21.52 -5.34
C LYS A 179 -11.37 22.47 -6.04
N ARG A 180 -11.34 23.74 -5.63
CA ARG A 180 -10.60 24.79 -6.36
C ARG A 180 -9.13 24.86 -5.99
N SER A 181 -8.77 24.34 -4.84
CA SER A 181 -7.39 24.35 -4.32
C SER A 181 -7.04 23.01 -3.69
N ALA A 182 -5.76 22.69 -3.62
CA ALA A 182 -5.26 21.50 -2.94
C ALA A 182 -5.69 21.44 -1.46
N ARG A 183 -5.78 22.60 -0.79
CA ARG A 183 -6.28 22.69 0.60
C ARG A 183 -7.76 22.27 0.71
N GLU A 184 -8.60 22.74 -0.21
CA GLU A 184 -10.02 22.34 -0.25
C GLU A 184 -10.16 20.84 -0.58
N SER A 185 -9.33 20.31 -1.49
CA SER A 185 -9.29 18.87 -1.80
C SER A 185 -8.89 18.03 -0.59
N ARG A 186 -7.85 18.45 0.15
CA ARG A 186 -7.42 17.81 1.40
C ARG A 186 -8.53 17.82 2.45
N ALA A 187 -9.19 18.95 2.65
CA ALA A 187 -10.31 19.04 3.58
C ALA A 187 -11.48 18.12 3.19
N ALA A 188 -11.77 18.00 1.90
CA ALA A 188 -12.83 17.12 1.40
C ALA A 188 -12.49 15.62 1.59
N TRP A 189 -11.22 15.26 1.43
CA TRP A 189 -10.72 13.92 1.71
C TRP A 189 -10.89 13.55 3.18
N LEU A 190 -10.37 14.38 4.08
CA LEU A 190 -10.48 14.14 5.53
C LEU A 190 -11.92 14.14 6.03
N ALA A 191 -12.80 14.95 5.43
CA ALA A 191 -14.22 14.95 5.78
C ALA A 191 -14.92 13.60 5.54
N VAL A 192 -14.32 12.71 4.74
CA VAL A 192 -14.80 11.34 4.50
C VAL A 192 -13.98 10.32 5.28
N LEU A 193 -12.65 10.45 5.28
CA LEU A 193 -11.78 9.46 5.91
C LEU A 193 -11.84 9.50 7.45
N GLN A 194 -11.85 10.70 8.04
CA GLN A 194 -11.82 10.87 9.50
C GLN A 194 -13.02 10.21 10.19
N PRO A 195 -14.29 10.43 9.77
CA PRO A 195 -15.42 9.76 10.41
C PRO A 195 -15.41 8.23 10.24
N ALA A 196 -14.90 7.74 9.10
CA ALA A 196 -14.78 6.29 8.86
C ALA A 196 -13.72 5.65 9.78
N TYR A 197 -12.60 6.34 9.99
CA TYR A 197 -11.57 5.93 10.95
C TYR A 197 -12.12 5.92 12.39
N GLU A 198 -12.83 6.97 12.79
CA GLU A 198 -13.40 7.08 14.14
C GLU A 198 -14.42 5.96 14.43
N ASP A 199 -15.32 5.68 13.50
CA ASP A 199 -16.28 4.57 13.60
C ASP A 199 -15.58 3.20 13.64
N PHE A 200 -14.57 2.98 12.78
CA PHE A 200 -13.78 1.75 12.79
C PHE A 200 -13.03 1.53 14.11
N ARG A 201 -12.39 2.59 14.61
CA ARG A 201 -11.67 2.59 15.89
C ARG A 201 -12.61 2.32 17.06
N GLU A 202 -13.80 2.91 17.07
CA GLU A 202 -14.81 2.64 18.10
C GLU A 202 -15.26 1.16 18.08
N LYS A 203 -15.55 0.60 16.90
CA LYS A 203 -15.91 -0.82 16.76
C LYS A 203 -14.81 -1.75 17.27
N THR A 204 -13.55 -1.42 16.97
CA THR A 204 -12.38 -2.17 17.46
C THR A 204 -12.28 -2.14 18.98
N ILE A 205 -12.44 -0.96 19.60
CA ILE A 205 -12.46 -0.80 21.07
C ILE A 205 -13.61 -1.59 21.69
N LEU A 206 -14.80 -1.59 21.06
CA LEU A 206 -15.95 -2.35 21.53
C LEU A 206 -15.70 -3.86 21.50
N ALA A 207 -15.07 -4.37 20.44
CA ALA A 207 -14.72 -5.77 20.33
C ALA A 207 -13.68 -6.18 21.39
N GLU A 208 -12.59 -5.42 21.52
CA GLU A 208 -11.49 -5.71 22.45
C GLU A 208 -11.93 -5.64 23.93
N ARG A 209 -12.67 -4.60 24.30
CA ARG A 209 -12.96 -4.30 25.72
C ARG A 209 -14.29 -4.85 26.20
N PHE A 210 -15.24 -5.04 25.29
CA PHE A 210 -16.62 -5.39 25.65
C PHE A 210 -17.11 -6.66 24.94
N GLY A 211 -16.25 -7.33 24.16
CA GLY A 211 -16.59 -8.59 23.48
C GLY A 211 -17.66 -8.43 22.39
N ALA A 212 -17.79 -7.24 21.82
CA ALA A 212 -18.60 -7.04 20.62
C ALA A 212 -18.01 -7.81 19.43
N GLU A 213 -18.81 -7.99 18.37
CA GLU A 213 -18.32 -8.60 17.13
C GLU A 213 -17.16 -7.77 16.55
N PRO A 214 -15.98 -8.35 16.30
CA PRO A 214 -14.85 -7.62 15.74
C PRO A 214 -15.16 -7.18 14.31
N PRO A 215 -14.66 -6.02 13.87
CA PRO A 215 -14.71 -5.69 12.45
C PRO A 215 -13.88 -6.72 11.66
N TRP A 216 -14.28 -6.99 10.41
CA TRP A 216 -13.55 -7.92 9.55
C TRP A 216 -12.22 -7.34 9.02
N LEU A 217 -12.11 -6.01 9.01
CA LEU A 217 -10.90 -5.29 8.63
C LEU A 217 -9.92 -5.33 9.80
N ASP A 218 -8.63 -5.47 9.48
CA ASP A 218 -7.53 -5.60 10.45
C ASP A 218 -7.54 -4.45 11.48
N ASP A 219 -7.53 -4.81 12.77
CA ASP A 219 -7.61 -3.87 13.89
C ASP A 219 -6.38 -2.96 14.00
N TYR A 220 -5.26 -3.31 13.35
CA TYR A 220 -4.10 -2.44 13.21
C TYR A 220 -4.46 -1.07 12.61
N GLY A 221 -5.46 -1.03 11.72
CA GLY A 221 -5.98 0.22 11.16
C GLY A 221 -6.61 1.17 12.19
N ALA A 222 -6.88 0.72 13.42
CA ALA A 222 -7.42 1.57 14.50
C ALA A 222 -6.31 2.36 15.22
N THR A 223 -5.03 2.03 14.97
CA THR A 223 -3.85 2.63 15.62
C THR A 223 -3.71 4.11 15.31
N SER A 224 -3.85 4.49 14.04
CA SER A 224 -3.80 5.88 13.57
C SER A 224 -4.58 6.03 12.26
N ILE A 225 -4.84 7.27 11.84
CA ILE A 225 -5.50 7.52 10.54
C ILE A 225 -4.61 7.15 9.34
N SER A 226 -3.28 7.20 9.48
CA SER A 226 -2.36 6.74 8.44
C SER A 226 -2.42 5.22 8.28
N GLU A 227 -2.45 4.47 9.38
CA GLU A 227 -2.65 3.02 9.34
C GLU A 227 -4.04 2.65 8.81
N PHE A 228 -5.08 3.39 9.21
CA PHE A 228 -6.40 3.22 8.64
C PHE A 228 -6.40 3.39 7.12
N PHE A 229 -5.70 4.40 6.60
CA PHE A 229 -5.58 4.62 5.16
C PHE A 229 -4.88 3.44 4.47
N ALA A 230 -3.77 2.95 5.01
CA ALA A 230 -3.03 1.82 4.45
C ALA A 230 -3.87 0.53 4.46
N VAL A 231 -4.47 0.19 5.62
CA VAL A 231 -5.35 -0.99 5.79
C VAL A 231 -6.61 -0.89 4.90
N ALA A 232 -7.20 0.30 4.78
CA ALA A 232 -8.29 0.53 3.85
C ALA A 232 -7.86 0.32 2.39
N CYS A 233 -6.64 0.70 2.01
CA CYS A 233 -6.11 0.45 0.67
C CYS A 233 -5.97 -1.06 0.39
N GLU A 234 -5.45 -1.82 1.35
CA GLU A 234 -5.36 -3.28 1.23
C GLU A 234 -6.74 -3.88 0.90
N ALA A 235 -7.73 -3.60 1.75
CA ALA A 235 -9.11 -4.08 1.58
C ALA A 235 -9.74 -3.61 0.26
N TYR A 236 -9.53 -2.35 -0.13
CA TYR A 236 -10.02 -1.79 -1.39
C TYR A 236 -9.51 -2.56 -2.62
N PHE A 237 -8.24 -2.99 -2.60
CA PHE A 237 -7.62 -3.69 -3.73
C PHE A 237 -7.83 -5.21 -3.70
N VAL A 238 -7.86 -5.83 -2.52
CA VAL A 238 -7.92 -7.30 -2.40
C VAL A 238 -9.31 -7.86 -2.06
N ASN A 239 -10.17 -7.08 -1.41
CA ASN A 239 -11.55 -7.46 -1.06
C ASN A 239 -12.54 -6.30 -1.22
N ARG A 240 -12.57 -5.75 -2.43
CA ARG A 240 -13.43 -4.63 -2.77
C ARG A 240 -14.93 -4.83 -2.44
N PRO A 241 -15.55 -6.02 -2.60
CA PRO A 241 -16.95 -6.21 -2.23
C PRO A 241 -17.24 -5.98 -0.76
N ASN A 242 -16.43 -6.53 0.16
CA ASN A 242 -16.59 -6.27 1.59
C ASN A 242 -16.25 -4.81 1.93
N PHE A 243 -15.21 -4.26 1.31
CA PHE A 243 -14.85 -2.85 1.48
C PHE A 243 -15.99 -1.91 1.07
N ALA A 244 -16.65 -2.19 -0.06
CA ALA A 244 -17.78 -1.41 -0.55
C ALA A 244 -19.02 -1.48 0.36
N ARG A 245 -19.23 -2.63 1.03
CA ARG A 245 -20.33 -2.82 1.99
C ARG A 245 -20.13 -1.96 3.24
N ASP A 246 -18.92 -1.98 3.80
CA ASP A 246 -18.69 -1.41 5.14
C ASP A 246 -18.12 0.02 5.09
N PHE A 247 -17.47 0.41 4.00
CA PHE A 247 -16.89 1.74 3.80
C PHE A 247 -17.37 2.40 2.49
N PRO A 248 -18.69 2.52 2.24
CA PRO A 248 -19.22 3.00 0.96
C PRO A 248 -18.80 4.44 0.62
N ALA A 249 -18.66 5.32 1.62
CA ALA A 249 -18.18 6.69 1.40
C ALA A 249 -16.69 6.71 1.02
N VAL A 250 -15.87 5.89 1.70
CA VAL A 250 -14.43 5.77 1.40
C VAL A 250 -14.22 5.09 0.04
N LEU A 251 -15.09 4.15 -0.35
CA LEU A 251 -15.08 3.56 -1.70
C LEU A 251 -15.17 4.62 -2.80
N VAL A 252 -16.10 5.57 -2.67
CA VAL A 252 -16.27 6.67 -3.65
C VAL A 252 -15.03 7.56 -3.65
N LEU A 253 -14.49 7.88 -2.47
CA LEU A 253 -13.26 8.67 -2.35
C LEU A 253 -12.06 7.98 -3.02
N PHE A 254 -11.89 6.69 -2.78
CA PHE A 254 -10.81 5.88 -3.32
C PHE A 254 -10.97 5.61 -4.82
N ASP A 255 -12.20 5.48 -5.32
CA ASP A 255 -12.45 5.42 -6.76
C ASP A 255 -12.03 6.73 -7.45
N ALA A 256 -12.40 7.88 -6.87
CA ALA A 256 -12.01 9.18 -7.41
C ALA A 256 -10.48 9.36 -7.45
N PHE A 257 -9.76 8.74 -6.51
CA PHE A 257 -8.30 8.81 -6.45
C PHE A 257 -7.61 7.74 -7.32
N PHE A 258 -7.85 6.46 -7.08
CA PHE A 258 -7.17 5.33 -7.73
C PHE A 258 -7.73 4.98 -9.12
N ARG A 259 -8.90 5.49 -9.48
CA ARG A 259 -9.57 5.22 -10.77
C ARG A 259 -10.14 6.50 -11.39
N PRO A 260 -9.33 7.55 -11.60
CA PRO A 260 -9.82 8.85 -12.05
C PRO A 260 -10.44 8.80 -13.46
N GLU A 261 -10.11 7.80 -14.28
CA GLU A 261 -10.75 7.58 -15.60
C GLU A 261 -12.23 7.16 -15.50
N ARG A 262 -12.71 6.77 -14.32
CA ARG A 262 -14.10 6.38 -14.05
C ARG A 262 -14.89 7.44 -13.28
N ALA A 263 -14.23 8.50 -12.83
CA ALA A 263 -14.78 9.55 -11.97
C ALA A 263 -15.31 10.75 -12.78
#